data_AF-A0A022R3V6-F1
#
_entry.id   AF-A0A022R3V6-F1
#
_cell.length_a   1.000
_cell.length_b   1.000
_cell.length_c   1.000
_cell.angle_alpha   90.00
_cell.angle_beta   90.00
_cell.angle_gamma   90.00
#
_symmetry.space_group_name_H-M   'P 1'
#
loop_
_entity.id
_entity.type
_entity.pdbx_description
1 polymer ?
#
loop_
_entity_poly.entity_id
_entity_poly.type
_entity_poly.pdbx_seq_one_letter_code
_entity_poly.pdbx_strand_id
1 'polypeptide(L)'
;MMRSAEKAVLKKSGSAYLSGFVMPHDGAEQLRRRGYHMVAGATDLGLFRSAAVEDVRRFKMSSPEQESDEDKGKNGKEVADEKYWSE
;
A
#
# COMPACT_ATOMS: atom_id res chain seq x y z
N MET A 1 -14.49 10.00 -8.24
CA MET A 1 -15.43 8.85 -8.31
C MET A 1 -15.70 8.21 -6.94
N MET A 2 -14.68 7.74 -6.20
CA MET A 2 -14.86 7.03 -4.91
C MET A 2 -15.70 7.77 -3.86
N ARG A 3 -15.49 9.08 -3.68
CA ARG A 3 -16.26 9.89 -2.69
C ARG A 3 -17.76 9.97 -2.98
N SER A 4 -18.18 9.81 -4.24
CA SER A 4 -19.61 9.86 -4.59
C SER A 4 -20.33 8.58 -4.16
N ALA A 5 -19.69 7.42 -4.35
CA ALA A 5 -20.20 6.12 -3.91
C ALA A 5 -20.27 6.04 -2.38
N GLU A 6 -19.20 6.47 -1.69
CA GLU A 6 -19.15 6.56 -0.24
C GLU A 6 -20.30 7.40 0.33
N LYS A 7 -20.51 8.61 -0.22
CA LYS A 7 -21.62 9.47 0.19
C LYS A 7 -23.00 8.87 -0.08
N ALA A 8 -23.17 8.12 -1.17
CA ALA A 8 -24.45 7.49 -1.50
C ALA A 8 -24.82 6.41 -0.46
N VAL A 9 -23.84 5.63 -0.01
CA VAL A 9 -24.02 4.62 1.06
C VAL A 9 -24.36 5.30 2.39
N LEU A 10 -23.63 6.35 2.76
CA LEU A 10 -23.84 7.07 4.03
C LEU A 10 -25.17 7.83 4.08
N LYS A 11 -25.71 8.28 2.93
CA LYS A 11 -27.00 8.99 2.85
C LYS A 11 -28.21 8.07 3.06
N LYS A 12 -28.10 6.80 2.71
CA LYS A 12 -29.14 5.78 2.96
C LYS A 12 -28.88 5.18 4.34
N SER A 13 -29.33 5.88 5.38
CA SER A 13 -29.16 5.43 6.76
C SER A 13 -29.75 4.02 6.94
N GLY A 14 -28.90 3.07 7.35
CA GLY A 14 -29.33 1.75 7.82
C GLY A 14 -29.42 0.62 6.80
N SER A 15 -29.13 0.83 5.51
CA SER A 15 -29.24 -0.26 4.51
C SER A 15 -27.92 -0.94 4.12
N ALA A 16 -26.76 -0.31 4.35
CA ALA A 16 -25.48 -0.86 3.91
C ALA A 16 -24.35 -0.54 4.89
N TYR A 17 -23.55 -1.57 5.19
CA TYR A 17 -22.33 -1.44 5.98
C TYR A 17 -21.16 -1.04 5.08
N LEU A 18 -20.46 0.01 5.48
CA LEU A 18 -19.28 0.49 4.77
C LEU A 18 -18.02 -0.12 5.39
N SER A 19 -17.19 -0.73 4.54
CA SER A 19 -15.89 -1.29 4.91
C SER A 19 -14.78 -0.79 3.96
N GLY A 20 -13.53 -0.83 4.42
CA GLY A 20 -12.38 -0.38 3.61
C GLY A 20 -11.03 -0.68 4.26
N PHE A 21 -9.97 -0.39 3.53
CA PHE A 21 -8.58 -0.58 3.96
C PHE A 21 -7.94 0.75 4.36
N VAL A 22 -7.07 0.71 5.36
CA VAL A 22 -6.19 1.83 5.70
C VAL A 22 -5.17 2.03 4.58
N MET A 23 -5.01 3.27 4.14
CA MET A 23 -4.02 3.67 3.14
C MET A 23 -3.02 4.65 3.76
N PRO A 24 -1.79 4.80 3.22
CA PRO A 24 -0.79 5.72 3.77
C PRO A 24 -1.27 7.18 3.90
N HIS A 25 -2.20 7.59 3.04
CA HIS A 25 -2.78 8.94 3.02
C HIS A 25 -4.22 8.98 3.59
N ASP A 26 -4.75 7.86 4.06
CA ASP A 26 -6.12 7.73 4.56
C ASP A 26 -6.17 6.76 5.75
N GLY A 27 -5.97 7.33 6.94
CA GLY A 27 -5.80 6.57 8.18
C GLY A 27 -7.08 5.95 8.73
N ALA A 28 -6.94 4.98 9.63
CA ALA A 28 -8.06 4.31 10.29
C ALA A 28 -9.00 5.30 11.02
N GLU A 29 -8.43 6.31 11.69
CA GLU A 29 -9.22 7.33 12.39
C GLU A 29 -10.09 8.14 11.43
N GLN A 30 -9.55 8.48 10.25
CA GLN A 30 -10.27 9.25 9.23
C GLN A 30 -11.40 8.41 8.62
N LEU A 31 -11.14 7.13 8.32
CA LEU A 31 -12.16 6.17 7.89
C LEU A 31 -13.28 6.04 8.93
N ARG A 32 -12.93 5.91 10.22
CA ARG A 32 -13.91 5.81 11.30
C ARG A 32 -14.77 7.07 11.41
N ARG A 33 -14.15 8.26 11.39
CA ARG A 33 -14.85 9.56 11.43
C ARG A 33 -15.82 9.74 10.26
N ARG A 34 -15.55 9.13 9.10
CA ARG A 34 -16.44 9.15 7.93
C ARG A 34 -17.61 8.16 8.00
N GLY A 35 -17.64 7.25 8.98
CA GLY A 35 -18.75 6.29 9.16
C GLY A 35 -18.47 4.88 8.65
N TYR A 36 -17.20 4.50 8.48
CA TYR A 36 -16.84 3.11 8.21
C TYR A 36 -17.11 2.25 9.44
N HIS A 37 -17.75 1.11 9.20
CA HIS A 37 -18.15 0.14 10.22
C HIS A 37 -17.04 -0.89 10.47
N MET A 38 -16.32 -1.23 9.40
CA MET A 38 -15.17 -2.13 9.44
C MET A 38 -14.00 -1.47 8.71
N VAL A 39 -12.83 -1.50 9.33
CA VAL A 39 -11.59 -0.97 8.75
C VAL A 39 -10.51 -2.03 8.86
N ALA A 40 -9.99 -2.47 7.72
CA ALA A 40 -8.88 -3.42 7.64
C ALA A 40 -7.55 -2.66 7.63
N GLY A 41 -6.64 -3.00 8.55
CA GLY A 41 -5.39 -2.26 8.77
C GLY A 41 -4.30 -2.48 7.71
N ALA A 42 -4.35 -3.60 6.98
CA ALA A 42 -3.38 -3.95 5.95
C ALA A 42 -4.00 -4.90 4.93
N THR A 43 -3.34 -5.04 3.77
CA THR A 43 -3.63 -6.07 2.77
C THR A 43 -2.53 -7.13 2.77
N ASP A 44 -2.91 -8.41 2.73
CA ASP A 44 -1.95 -9.53 2.78
C ASP A 44 -0.91 -9.46 1.65
N LEU A 45 -1.33 -9.02 0.46
CA LEU A 45 -0.45 -8.86 -0.71
C LEU A 45 0.64 -7.80 -0.49
N GLY A 46 0.30 -6.67 0.14
CA GLY A 46 1.27 -5.61 0.43
C GLY A 46 2.31 -6.06 1.45
N LEU A 47 1.86 -6.79 2.48
CA LEU A 47 2.72 -7.36 3.51
C LEU A 47 3.64 -8.43 2.92
N PHE A 48 3.08 -9.36 2.14
CA PHE A 48 3.84 -10.43 1.51
C PHE A 48 4.90 -9.90 0.54
N ARG A 49 4.54 -8.94 -0.33
CA ARG A 49 5.50 -8.27 -1.22
C ARG A 49 6.65 -7.63 -0.42
N SER A 50 6.32 -6.93 0.65
CA SER A 50 7.33 -6.22 1.45
C SER A 50 8.29 -7.20 2.11
N ALA A 51 7.78 -8.28 2.70
CA ALA A 51 8.59 -9.35 3.29
C ALA A 51 9.52 -9.99 2.24
N ALA A 52 8.99 -10.36 1.06
CA ALA A 52 9.78 -10.98 0.00
C ALA A 52 10.90 -10.04 -0.51
N VAL A 53 10.61 -8.76 -0.69
CA VAL A 53 11.62 -7.77 -1.12
C VAL A 53 12.69 -7.57 -0.05
N GLU A 54 12.29 -7.55 1.22
CA GLU A 54 13.24 -7.42 2.33
C GLU A 54 14.17 -8.62 2.43
N ASP A 55 13.65 -9.84 2.31
CA ASP A 55 14.46 -11.06 2.31
C ASP A 55 15.49 -11.08 1.18
N VAL A 56 15.09 -10.71 -0.05
CA VAL A 56 16.02 -10.60 -1.18
C VAL A 56 17.08 -9.52 -0.96
N ARG A 57 16.72 -8.38 -0.34
CA ARG A 57 17.70 -7.33 -0.01
C ARG A 57 18.72 -7.81 1.01
N ARG A 58 18.27 -8.47 2.07
CA ARG A 58 19.15 -9.05 3.10
C ARG A 58 20.10 -10.09 2.49
N PHE A 59 19.59 -10.95 1.62
CA PHE A 59 20.42 -11.92 0.89
C PHE A 59 21.51 -11.22 0.08
N LYS A 60 21.16 -10.19 -0.70
CA LYS A 60 22.14 -9.43 -1.50
C LYS A 60 23.19 -8.73 -0.65
N MET A 61 22.80 -8.13 0.49
CA MET A 61 23.72 -7.45 1.41
C MET A 61 24.62 -8.42 2.19
N SER A 62 24.23 -9.69 2.32
CA SER A 62 25.01 -10.71 3.03
C SER A 62 26.16 -11.31 2.20
N SER A 63 26.22 -11.02 0.89
CA SER A 63 27.32 -11.45 0.03
C SER A 63 28.53 -10.52 0.20
N PRO A 64 29.73 -11.02 0.54
CA PRO A 64 30.92 -10.21 0.82
C PRO A 64 31.57 -9.52 -0.40
N GLU A 65 30.88 -9.44 -1.55
CA GLU A 65 31.42 -8.87 -2.80
C GLU A 65 31.04 -7.40 -3.04
N GLN A 66 30.52 -6.68 -2.03
CA GLN A 66 30.23 -5.25 -2.14
C GLN A 66 30.77 -4.45 -0.94
N GLU A 67 32.08 -4.53 -0.69
CA GLU A 67 32.84 -3.45 -0.06
C GLU A 67 33.41 -2.52 -1.15
N SER A 68 32.55 -1.88 -1.94
CA SER A 68 32.88 -0.65 -2.69
C SER A 68 31.63 -0.11 -3.36
N ASP A 69 30.87 0.72 -2.66
CA ASP A 69 30.46 2.03 -3.16
C ASP A 69 29.53 2.65 -2.13
N GLU A 70 30.17 3.46 -1.28
CA GLU A 70 29.54 4.41 -0.39
C GLU A 70 28.50 5.25 -1.15
N ASP A 71 27.29 5.27 -0.58
CA ASP A 71 26.46 6.47 -0.42
C ASP A 71 26.63 7.58 -1.49
N LYS A 72 25.84 7.46 -2.57
CA LYS A 72 25.37 8.61 -3.34
C LYS A 72 23.85 8.60 -3.34
N GLY A 73 23.28 9.22 -2.31
CA GLY A 73 21.87 9.53 -2.24
C GLY A 73 21.32 10.29 -3.46
N LYS A 74 19.98 10.29 -3.53
CA LYS A 74 19.10 11.11 -4.38
C LYS A 74 19.05 10.74 -5.87
N ASN A 75 18.02 10.00 -6.26
CA ASN A 75 16.88 10.59 -6.99
C ASN A 75 15.85 9.54 -7.36
N GLY A 76 14.58 9.90 -7.20
CA GLY A 76 13.44 9.11 -7.66
C GLY A 76 13.57 8.77 -9.13
N LYS A 77 13.62 7.49 -9.45
CA LYS A 77 13.45 6.99 -10.79
C LYS A 77 12.13 6.22 -10.80
N GLU A 78 11.15 6.82 -11.45
CA GLU A 78 9.87 6.21 -11.77
C GLU A 78 10.14 4.83 -12.39
N VAL A 79 9.66 3.78 -11.73
CA VAL A 79 9.74 2.43 -12.25
C VAL A 79 8.65 2.35 -13.31
N ALA A 80 9.05 2.36 -14.58
CA ALA A 80 8.15 2.18 -15.70
C ALA A 80 7.53 0.77 -15.62
N ASP A 81 6.27 0.73 -15.17
CA ASP A 81 5.39 -0.45 -15.03
C ASP A 81 5.00 -1.09 -16.39
N GLU A 82 5.73 -0.84 -17.47
CA GLU A 82 5.28 -1.18 -18.84
C GLU A 82 5.77 -2.54 -19.36
N LYS A 83 6.54 -3.31 -18.58
CA LYS A 83 7.15 -4.58 -19.06
C LYS A 83 6.66 -5.86 -18.38
N TYR A 84 5.67 -5.79 -17.50
CA TYR A 84 5.19 -6.99 -16.78
C TYR A 84 3.98 -7.70 -17.42
N TRP A 85 3.38 -7.14 -18.48
CA TRP A 85 2.24 -7.79 -19.16
C TRP A 85 2.25 -7.56 -20.67
N SER A 86 2.97 -8.42 -21.40
CA SER A 86 2.71 -8.63 -22.83
C SER A 86 2.91 -10.12 -23.09
N GLU A 87 1.80 -10.86 -23.02
CA GLU A 87 1.67 -12.20 -23.61
C GLU A 87 1.83 -12.13 -25.14
#